data_AF-A0A835Z1N6-F1
#
_entry.id   AF-A0A835Z1N6-F1
#
_cell.length_a   1.000
_cell.length_b   1.000
_cell.length_c   1.000
_cell.angle_alpha   90.00
_cell.angle_beta   90.00
_cell.angle_gamma   90.00
#
_symmetry.space_group_name_H-M   'P 1'
#
loop_
_entity.id
_entity.type
_entity.pdbx_description
1 polymer ?
#
loop_
_entity_poly.entity_id
_entity_poly.type
_entity_poly.pdbx_seq_one_letter_code
_entity_poly.pdbx_strand_id
1 'polypeptide(L)'
;LLFHADSACRIADIWRSYFSQPLFWAADLRVGFMGQYVEQVRNVHDYMGDLLAEADLYYKAEALVNLLSSWSSHHTTMQGMMEALWADMYMRGYIELFDVELVQLWLQELTAAGLSFP
;
A
#
# COMPACT_ATOMS: atom_id res chain seq x y z
N LEU A 1 9.31 1.85 3.20
CA LEU A 1 8.82 1.72 4.59
C LEU A 1 7.95 2.94 4.87
N LEU A 2 6.64 2.86 4.57
CA LEU A 2 5.70 3.97 4.75
C LEU A 2 4.37 3.40 5.29
N PHE A 3 4.32 3.23 6.61
CA PHE A 3 3.14 3.07 7.47
C PHE A 3 3.63 3.30 8.92
N HIS A 4 2.78 3.82 9.82
CA HIS A 4 3.09 3.91 11.25
C HIS A 4 3.24 2.50 11.87
N ALA A 5 4.19 2.33 12.78
CA ALA A 5 4.63 1.04 13.33
C ALA A 5 3.58 0.27 14.16
N ASP A 6 2.42 0.87 14.45
CA ASP A 6 1.36 0.27 15.28
C ASP A 6 0.35 -0.59 14.50
N SER A 7 0.36 -0.53 13.16
CA SER A 7 -0.34 -1.52 12.36
C SER A 7 0.62 -2.70 12.13
N ALA A 8 0.22 -3.92 12.52
CA ALA A 8 1.06 -5.11 12.37
C ALA A 8 1.73 -5.11 10.98
N CYS A 9 3.05 -4.93 10.96
CA CYS A 9 3.85 -4.56 9.78
C CYS A 9 3.54 -5.40 8.52
N ARG A 10 3.12 -6.66 8.72
CA ARG A 10 2.71 -7.59 7.67
C ARG A 10 1.47 -7.16 6.88
N ILE A 11 0.45 -6.66 7.56
CA ILE A 11 -0.80 -6.21 6.91
C ILE A 11 -0.53 -4.96 6.10
N ALA A 12 0.28 -4.06 6.66
CA ALA A 12 0.73 -2.85 6.01
C ALA A 12 1.43 -3.18 4.67
N ASP A 13 2.28 -4.21 4.61
CA ASP A 13 2.88 -4.70 3.36
C ASP A 13 1.85 -5.29 2.38
N ILE A 14 0.88 -6.05 2.88
CA ILE A 14 -0.18 -6.65 2.04
C ILE A 14 -1.05 -5.55 1.41
N TRP A 15 -1.53 -4.58 2.20
CA TRP A 15 -2.32 -3.47 1.68
C TRP A 15 -1.54 -2.65 0.65
N ARG A 16 -0.25 -2.36 0.89
CA ARG A 16 0.63 -1.70 -0.10
C ARG A 16 0.68 -2.47 -1.42
N SER A 17 0.78 -3.79 -1.35
CA SER A 17 0.80 -4.63 -2.56
C SER A 17 -0.50 -4.51 -3.36
N TYR A 18 -1.65 -4.43 -2.69
CA TYR A 18 -2.92 -4.18 -3.36
C TYR A 18 -2.99 -2.77 -3.95
N PHE A 19 -2.64 -1.73 -3.19
CA PHE A 19 -2.68 -0.34 -3.69
C PHE A 19 -1.78 -0.12 -4.90
N SER A 20 -0.66 -0.85 -4.99
CA SER A 20 0.24 -0.74 -6.14
C SER A 20 -0.35 -1.23 -7.46
N GLN A 21 -1.35 -2.13 -7.42
CA GLN A 21 -1.91 -2.73 -8.64
C GLN A 21 -2.54 -1.73 -9.60
N PRO A 22 -3.49 -0.86 -9.20
CA PRO A 22 -4.06 0.11 -10.11
C PRO A 22 -3.02 1.09 -10.68
N LEU A 23 -1.99 1.45 -9.90
CA LEU A 23 -0.89 2.30 -10.36
C LEU A 23 -0.04 1.60 -11.43
N PHE A 24 0.26 0.32 -11.23
CA PHE A 24 1.00 -0.48 -12.21
C PHE A 24 0.20 -0.62 -13.51
N TRP A 25 -1.11 -0.87 -13.43
CA TRP A 25 -1.95 -0.95 -14.62
C TRP A 25 -2.02 0.38 -15.37
N ALA A 26 -2.08 1.51 -14.67
CA ALA A 26 -2.06 2.84 -15.27
C ALA A 26 -0.75 3.13 -16.04
N ALA A 27 0.37 2.53 -15.61
CA ALA A 27 1.68 2.63 -16.27
C ALA A 27 1.97 1.49 -17.26
N ASP A 28 0.98 0.65 -17.61
CA ASP A 28 1.12 -0.58 -18.41
C ASP A 28 2.21 -1.54 -17.89
N LEU A 29 2.44 -1.54 -16.58
CA LEU A 29 3.33 -2.47 -15.89
C LEU A 29 2.60 -3.79 -15.58
N ARG A 30 3.39 -4.84 -15.37
CA ARG A 30 2.93 -6.18 -15.02
C ARG A 30 3.66 -6.68 -13.79
N VAL A 31 2.97 -7.47 -12.96
CA VAL A 31 3.56 -8.12 -11.79
C VAL A 31 4.29 -9.38 -12.22
N GLY A 32 5.58 -9.49 -11.88
CA GLY A 32 6.39 -10.68 -12.07
C GLY A 32 6.49 -11.50 -10.78
N PHE A 33 6.51 -12.83 -10.91
CA PHE A 33 6.71 -13.75 -9.78
C PHE A 33 8.08 -14.42 -9.89
N MET A 34 8.81 -14.46 -8.78
CA MET A 34 10.12 -15.12 -8.66
C MET A 34 10.15 -15.98 -7.39
N GLY A 35 11.10 -16.91 -7.32
CA GLY A 35 11.30 -17.74 -6.12
C GLY A 35 11.70 -16.91 -4.91
N GLN A 36 11.65 -17.51 -3.72
CA GLN A 36 12.12 -16.87 -2.50
C GLN A 36 13.65 -16.71 -2.50
N TYR A 37 14.13 -15.51 -2.17
CA TYR A 37 15.57 -15.22 -2.00
C TYR A 37 15.94 -14.85 -0.56
N VAL A 38 14.97 -14.81 0.36
CA VAL A 38 15.13 -14.34 1.74
C VAL A 38 14.91 -15.51 2.69
N GLU A 39 15.81 -15.66 3.66
CA GLU A 39 15.60 -16.54 4.82
C GLU A 39 14.73 -15.81 5.85
N GLN A 40 13.61 -16.41 6.23
CA GLN A 40 12.76 -15.85 7.28
C GLN A 40 13.23 -16.31 8.66
N VAL A 41 13.86 -15.40 9.40
CA VAL A 41 14.09 -15.57 10.84
C VAL A 41 12.81 -15.20 11.58
N ARG A 42 12.18 -16.19 12.22
CA ARG A 42 10.92 -16.01 12.94
C ARG A 42 11.16 -15.35 14.30
N ASN A 43 10.39 -14.29 14.58
CA ASN A 43 10.28 -13.71 15.91
C ASN A 43 9.32 -14.54 16.78
N VAL A 44 9.37 -14.36 18.10
CA VAL A 44 8.40 -14.97 19.03
C VAL A 44 7.00 -14.40 18.73
N HIS A 45 6.06 -15.28 18.40
CA HIS A 45 4.70 -14.92 18.01
C HIS A 45 3.77 -14.74 19.23
N ASP A 46 2.96 -13.68 19.20
CA ASP A 46 1.69 -13.61 19.95
C ASP A 46 0.56 -13.94 18.98
N TYR A 47 0.19 -15.23 18.89
CA TYR A 47 -0.80 -15.69 17.92
C TYR A 47 -2.16 -14.99 18.05
N MET A 48 -2.56 -14.63 19.27
CA MET A 48 -3.84 -13.95 19.47
C MET A 48 -3.73 -12.48 19.06
N GLY A 49 -2.64 -11.81 19.43
CA GLY A 49 -2.33 -10.45 18.98
C GLY A 49 -2.25 -10.35 17.45
N ASP A 50 -1.53 -11.27 16.81
CA ASP A 50 -1.37 -11.35 15.36
C ASP A 50 -2.73 -11.53 14.67
N LEU A 51 -3.58 -12.45 15.16
CA LEU A 51 -4.92 -12.67 14.61
C LEU A 51 -5.80 -11.42 14.72
N LEU A 52 -5.81 -10.76 15.89
CA LEU A 52 -6.61 -9.57 16.13
C LEU A 52 -6.14 -8.41 15.27
N ALA A 53 -4.84 -8.23 15.12
CA ALA A 53 -4.28 -7.22 14.23
C ALA A 53 -4.66 -7.51 12.77
N GLU A 54 -4.67 -8.78 12.35
CA GLU A 54 -5.00 -9.23 10.99
C GLU A 54 -6.51 -9.26 10.68
N ALA A 55 -7.39 -8.92 11.62
CA ALA A 55 -8.84 -8.98 11.42
C ALA A 55 -9.33 -8.22 10.18
N ASP A 56 -8.81 -7.01 9.95
CA ASP A 56 -9.18 -6.19 8.79
C ASP A 56 -8.81 -6.86 7.45
N LEU A 57 -7.71 -7.61 7.41
CA LEU A 57 -7.35 -8.38 6.22
C LEU A 57 -8.43 -9.42 5.90
N TYR A 58 -8.92 -10.12 6.92
CA TYR A 58 -9.95 -11.16 6.73
C TYR A 58 -11.31 -10.59 6.35
N TYR A 59 -11.69 -9.43 6.90
CA TYR A 59 -13.04 -8.87 6.72
C TYR A 59 -13.16 -7.82 5.61
N LYS A 60 -12.07 -7.14 5.24
CA LYS A 60 -12.10 -6.01 4.28
C LYS A 60 -11.43 -6.31 2.94
N ALA A 61 -10.64 -7.39 2.82
CA ALA A 61 -9.85 -7.62 1.60
C ALA A 61 -10.69 -7.76 0.32
N GLU A 62 -11.81 -8.47 0.37
CA GLU A 62 -12.69 -8.62 -0.81
C GLU A 62 -13.24 -7.26 -1.26
N ALA A 63 -13.74 -6.46 -0.31
CA ALA A 63 -14.24 -5.12 -0.59
C ALA A 63 -13.14 -4.22 -1.17
N LEU A 64 -11.91 -4.33 -0.67
CA LEU A 64 -10.79 -3.59 -1.22
C LEU A 64 -10.47 -4.02 -2.66
N VAL A 65 -10.38 -5.32 -2.93
CA VAL A 65 -10.06 -5.82 -4.28
C VAL A 65 -11.12 -5.38 -5.29
N ASN A 66 -12.40 -5.43 -4.91
CA ASN A 66 -13.50 -4.93 -5.74
C ASN A 66 -13.41 -3.41 -5.98
N LEU A 67 -13.00 -2.65 -4.96
CA LEU A 67 -12.74 -1.22 -5.09
C LEU A 67 -11.59 -0.93 -6.06
N LEU A 68 -10.42 -1.55 -5.84
CA LEU A 68 -9.21 -1.29 -6.62
C LEU A 68 -9.33 -1.77 -8.07
N SER A 69 -10.10 -2.83 -8.33
CA SER A 69 -10.33 -3.32 -9.71
C SER A 69 -11.15 -2.36 -10.58
N SER A 70 -11.92 -1.47 -9.96
CA SER A 70 -12.72 -0.44 -10.63
C SER A 70 -12.19 0.97 -10.39
N TRP A 71 -11.09 1.10 -9.64
CA TRP A 71 -10.51 2.39 -9.29
C TRP A 71 -9.85 3.04 -10.52
N SER A 72 -10.00 4.36 -10.63
CA SER A 72 -9.34 5.18 -11.65
C SER A 72 -9.09 6.58 -11.08
N SER A 73 -8.11 7.28 -11.65
CA SER A 73 -7.76 8.65 -11.26
C SER A 73 -8.06 9.64 -12.38
N HIS A 74 -8.36 10.88 -12.00
CA HIS A 74 -8.38 12.02 -12.93
C HIS A 74 -6.99 12.62 -13.14
N HIS A 75 -6.00 12.24 -12.32
CA HIS A 75 -4.63 12.68 -12.48
C HIS A 75 -3.94 11.90 -13.60
N THR A 76 -3.03 12.56 -14.31
CA THR A 76 -2.24 11.96 -15.39
C THR A 76 -0.82 11.63 -14.98
N THR A 77 -0.34 12.14 -13.85
CA THR A 77 1.00 11.87 -13.31
C THR A 77 0.94 10.73 -12.29
N MET A 78 1.97 9.88 -12.26
CA MET A 78 2.08 8.79 -11.29
C MET A 78 1.95 9.28 -9.83
N GLN A 79 2.58 10.41 -9.52
CA GLN A 79 2.52 11.01 -8.18
C GLN A 79 1.09 11.45 -7.84
N GLY A 80 0.40 12.11 -8.76
CA GLY A 80 -0.98 12.54 -8.53
C GLY A 80 -1.96 11.37 -8.40
N MET A 81 -1.75 10.30 -9.17
CA MET A 81 -2.52 9.06 -9.02
C MET A 81 -2.28 8.42 -7.65
N MET A 82 -1.02 8.38 -7.20
CA MET A 82 -0.64 7.81 -5.91
C MET A 82 -1.20 8.62 -4.73
N GLU A 83 -1.12 9.95 -4.76
CA GLU A 83 -1.73 10.81 -3.74
C GLU A 83 -3.26 10.63 -3.69
N ALA A 84 -3.93 10.60 -4.85
CA ALA A 84 -5.37 10.40 -4.94
C ALA A 84 -5.79 9.03 -4.37
N LEU A 85 -5.02 7.98 -4.69
CA LEU A 85 -5.31 6.63 -4.20
C LEU A 85 -5.18 6.58 -2.67
N TRP A 86 -4.13 7.17 -2.09
CA TRP A 86 -3.96 7.20 -0.64
C TRP A 86 -5.06 8.01 0.05
N ALA A 87 -5.45 9.15 -0.52
CA ALA A 87 -6.58 9.93 0.00
C ALA A 87 -7.89 9.11 -0.03
N ASP A 88 -8.15 8.36 -1.11
CA ASP A 88 -9.33 7.48 -1.21
C ASP A 88 -9.31 6.35 -0.17
N MET A 89 -8.14 5.74 0.07
CA MET A 89 -8.01 4.69 1.09
C MET A 89 -8.19 5.23 2.51
N TYR A 90 -7.72 6.45 2.77
CA TYR A 90 -7.94 7.14 4.04
C TYR A 90 -9.43 7.45 4.26
N MET A 91 -10.10 8.04 3.26
CA MET A 91 -11.54 8.36 3.34
C MET A 91 -12.42 7.13 3.61
N ARG A 92 -11.93 5.94 3.24
CA ARG A 92 -12.63 4.66 3.42
C ARG A 92 -12.19 3.89 4.66
N GLY A 93 -11.27 4.43 5.46
CA GLY A 93 -10.81 3.82 6.70
C GLY A 93 -9.94 2.57 6.52
N TYR A 94 -9.20 2.48 5.41
CA TYR A 94 -8.16 1.45 5.23
C TYR A 94 -6.80 1.88 5.80
N ILE A 95 -6.55 3.18 5.83
CA ILE A 95 -5.30 3.78 6.31
C ILE A 95 -5.61 5.03 7.14
N GLU A 96 -4.62 5.53 7.86
CA GLU A 96 -4.74 6.74 8.67
C GLU A 96 -4.25 7.98 7.92
N LEU A 97 -4.60 9.16 8.42
CA LEU A 97 -4.18 10.43 7.82
C LEU A 97 -2.65 10.53 7.72
N PHE A 98 -1.96 10.03 8.73
CA PHE A 98 -0.51 10.00 8.77
C PHE A 98 0.10 9.23 7.59
N ASP A 99 -0.57 8.19 7.09
CA ASP A 99 -0.09 7.42 5.95
C ASP A 99 -0.18 8.20 4.63
N VAL A 100 -1.16 9.11 4.55
CA VAL A 100 -1.29 10.08 3.44
C VAL A 100 -0.17 11.12 3.52
N GLU A 101 0.08 11.69 4.69
CA GLU A 101 1.18 12.65 4.89
C GLU A 101 2.53 12.01 4.55
N LEU A 102 2.72 10.75 4.96
CA LEU A 102 3.94 10.00 4.75
C LEU A 102 4.18 9.69 3.26
N VAL A 103 3.13 9.39 2.49
CA VAL A 103 3.26 9.19 1.03
C VAL A 103 3.62 10.50 0.32
N GLN A 104 3.02 11.61 0.74
CA GLN A 104 3.30 12.94 0.17
C GLN A 104 4.76 13.35 0.43
N LEU A 105 5.24 13.20 1.66
CA LEU A 105 6.63 13.48 2.02
C LEU A 105 7.59 12.61 1.20
N TRP A 106 7.31 11.31 1.08
CA TRP A 106 8.16 10.42 0.30
C TRP A 106 8.23 10.80 -1.18
N LEU A 107 7.10 11.14 -1.82
CA LEU A 107 7.08 11.59 -3.21
C LEU A 107 7.87 12.91 -3.40
N GLN A 108 7.78 13.83 -2.44
CA GLN A 108 8.57 15.06 -2.43
C GLN A 108 10.06 14.77 -2.35
N GLU A 109 10.49 13.90 -1.42
CA GLU A 109 11.89 13.52 -1.25
C GLU A 109 12.45 12.82 -2.49
N LEU A 110 11.69 11.92 -3.12
CA LEU A 110 12.12 11.26 -4.36
C LEU A 110 12.30 12.27 -5.50
N THR A 111 11.38 13.23 -5.61
CA THR A 111 11.48 14.30 -6.60
C THR A 111 12.71 15.18 -6.33
N ALA A 112 12.96 15.52 -5.06
CA ALA A 112 14.13 16.30 -4.65
C ALA A 112 15.45 15.55 -4.90
N ALA A 113 15.45 14.22 -4.77
CA ALA A 113 16.58 13.36 -5.10
C ALA A 113 16.82 13.19 -6.61
N GLY A 114 15.95 13.76 -7.46
CA GLY A 114 16.07 13.71 -8.92
C GLY A 114 15.48 12.46 -9.57
N LEU A 115 14.60 11.74 -8.89
CA LEU A 115 13.88 10.62 -9.50
C LEU A 115 12.85 11.13 -10.51
N SER A 116 12.93 10.64 -11.75
CA SER A 116 11.89 10.82 -12.75
C SER A 116 10.85 9.70 -12.62
N PHE A 117 9.61 10.08 -12.35
CA PHE A 117 8.49 9.14 -12.36
C PHE A 117 8.10 8.81 -13.82
N PRO A 118 7.58 7.59 -14.07
CA PRO A 118 7.05 7.20 -15.38
C PRO A 118 5.91 8.10 -15.86
#